data_AF-A0A2E3JBL5-F1
#
_entry.id   AF-A0A2E3JBL5-F1
#
_cell.length_a   1.000
_cell.length_b   1.000
_cell.length_c   1.000
_cell.angle_alpha   90.00
_cell.angle_beta   90.00
_cell.angle_gamma   90.00
#
_symmetry.space_group_name_H-M   'P 1'
#
loop_
_entity.id
_entity.type
_entity.pdbx_description
1 polymer ?
#
loop_
_entity_poly.entity_id
_entity_poly.type
_entity_poly.pdbx_seq_one_letter_code
_entity_poly.pdbx_strand_id
1 'polypeptide(L)' 'MSDQNNTGDESIAELSSVAFQIEDLISRVTETAKSLEAAGLETSAHELYEVERSLLSASRRLRRAKSELKS' A
#
# COMPACT_ATOMS: atom_id res chain seq x y z
N MET A 1 21.36 -26.99 0.36
CA MET A 1 19.94 -26.65 0.15
C MET A 1 19.47 -25.64 1.20
N SER A 2 20.25 -24.57 1.42
CA SER A 2 20.07 -23.66 2.56
C SER A 2 19.63 -22.25 2.12
N ASP A 3 19.96 -21.86 0.88
CA ASP A 3 19.79 -20.48 0.41
C ASP A 3 18.36 -20.16 -0.06
N GLN A 4 17.61 -21.16 -0.56
CA GLN A 4 16.25 -20.94 -1.07
C GLN A 4 15.21 -20.62 0.01
N ASN A 5 15.34 -21.22 1.21
CA ASN A 5 14.43 -20.89 2.32
C ASN A 5 14.67 -19.47 2.86
N ASN A 6 15.92 -19.00 2.84
CA ASN A 6 16.26 -17.67 3.34
C ASN A 6 15.69 -16.56 2.43
N THR A 7 15.75 -16.73 1.11
CA THR A 7 15.19 -15.76 0.15
C THR A 7 13.66 -15.64 0.24
N GLY A 8 12.95 -16.74 0.53
CA GLY A 8 11.50 -16.73 0.72
C GLY A 8 11.10 -15.93 1.96
N ASP A 9 11.76 -16.18 3.08
CA ASP A 9 11.50 -15.48 4.35
C ASP A 9 11.85 -13.99 4.27
N GLU A 10 12.99 -13.64 3.65
CA GLU A 10 13.38 -12.24 3.37
C GLU A 10 12.34 -11.53 2.49
N SER A 11 11.86 -12.19 1.43
CA SER A 11 10.83 -11.64 0.54
C SER A 11 9.50 -11.43 1.28
N ILE A 12 9.11 -12.35 2.17
CA ILE A 12 7.90 -12.22 2.98
C ILE A 12 8.02 -11.06 3.97
N ALA A 13 9.18 -10.89 4.59
CA ALA A 13 9.46 -9.78 5.50
C ALA A 13 9.37 -8.43 4.76
N GLU A 14 10.00 -8.33 3.59
CA GLU A 14 9.98 -7.12 2.78
C GLU A 14 8.56 -6.77 2.31
N LEU A 15 7.80 -7.75 1.79
CA LEU A 15 6.40 -7.52 1.40
C LEU A 15 5.52 -7.10 2.59
N SER A 16 5.85 -7.52 3.81
CA SER A 16 5.14 -7.08 5.02
C SER A 16 5.48 -5.64 5.37
N SER A 17 6.76 -5.26 5.25
CA SER A 17 7.23 -3.88 5.44
C SER A 17 6.56 -2.92 4.43
N VAL A 18 6.59 -3.27 3.14
CA VAL A 18 5.96 -2.47 2.09
C VAL A 18 4.45 -2.36 2.30
N ALA A 19 3.78 -3.45 2.69
CA ALA A 19 2.34 -3.41 2.98
C ALA A 19 2.01 -2.45 4.12
N PHE A 20 2.81 -2.45 5.19
CA PHE A 20 2.64 -1.52 6.32
C PHE A 20 2.84 -0.06 5.89
N GLN A 21 3.87 0.23 5.08
CA GLN A 21 4.12 1.57 4.56
C GLN A 21 3.00 2.06 3.65
N ILE A 22 2.41 1.19 2.82
CA ILE A 22 1.25 1.54 1.99
C ILE A 22 0.02 1.84 2.85
N GLU A 23 -0.20 1.10 3.94
CA GLU A 23 -1.31 1.37 4.87
C GLU A 23 -1.19 2.74 5.55
N ASP A 24 0.02 3.13 5.99
CA ASP A 24 0.30 4.49 6.48
C ASP A 24 0.03 5.55 5.40
N LEU A 25 0.54 5.32 4.19
CA LEU A 25 0.40 6.26 3.08
C LEU A 25 -1.07 6.45 2.67
N ILE A 26 -1.88 5.39 2.68
CA ILE A 26 -3.33 5.47 2.47
C ILE A 26 -3.95 6.43 3.49
N SER A 27 -3.69 6.25 4.79
CA SER A 27 -4.26 7.12 5.83
C SER A 27 -3.92 8.58 5.58
N ARG A 28 -2.64 8.86 5.32
CA ARG A 28 -2.14 10.23 5.11
C ARG A 28 -2.70 10.88 3.86
N VAL A 29 -2.81 10.14 2.76
CA VAL A 29 -3.40 10.63 1.50
C VAL A 29 -4.89 10.93 1.71
N THR A 30 -5.63 10.02 2.36
CA THR A 30 -7.06 10.20 2.65
C THR A 30 -7.32 11.39 3.58
N GLU A 31 -6.52 11.58 4.63
CA GLU A 31 -6.61 12.74 5.52
C GLU A 31 -6.31 14.06 4.81
N THR A 32 -5.32 14.06 3.91
CA THR A 32 -4.99 15.23 3.08
C THR A 32 -6.12 15.53 2.10
N ALA A 33 -6.68 14.51 1.43
CA ALA A 33 -7.80 14.65 0.51
C ALA A 33 -9.02 15.29 1.19
N LYS A 34 -9.40 14.78 2.39
CA LYS A 34 -10.48 15.34 3.21
C LYS A 34 -10.22 16.80 3.59
N SER A 35 -8.98 17.14 3.94
CA SER A 35 -8.61 18.51 4.30
C SER A 35 -8.71 19.46 3.12
N LEU A 36 -8.32 19.02 1.92
CA LEU A 36 -8.45 19.79 0.68
C LEU A 36 -9.92 19.94 0.26
N GLU A 37 -10.72 18.89 0.39
CA GLU A 37 -12.17 18.91 0.14
C GLU A 37 -12.86 19.92 1.07
N ALA A 38 -12.55 19.90 2.36
CA ALA A 38 -13.06 20.88 3.34
C ALA A 38 -12.62 22.33 3.04
N ALA A 39 -11.49 22.51 2.36
CA ALA A 39 -11.00 23.81 1.91
C ALA A 39 -11.58 24.26 0.55
N GLY A 40 -12.46 23.47 -0.08
CA GLY A 40 -13.05 23.76 -1.40
C GLY A 40 -12.11 23.49 -2.57
N LEU A 41 -10.99 22.80 -2.36
CA LEU A 41 -10.01 22.44 -3.39
C LEU A 41 -10.37 21.10 -4.03
N GLU A 42 -11.56 21.03 -4.64
CA GLU A 42 -12.20 19.80 -5.11
C GLU A 42 -11.35 19.00 -6.10
N THR A 43 -10.73 19.67 -7.09
CA THR A 43 -9.86 18.98 -8.07
C THR A 43 -8.68 18.30 -7.39
N SER A 44 -8.00 18.99 -6.46
CA SER A 44 -6.85 18.43 -5.75
C SER A 44 -7.26 17.29 -4.82
N ALA A 45 -8.40 17.41 -4.14
CA ALA A 45 -8.96 16.33 -3.32
C ALA A 45 -9.30 15.10 -4.17
N HIS A 46 -9.90 15.31 -5.35
CA HIS A 46 -10.24 14.24 -6.29
C HIS A 46 -9.00 13.45 -6.73
N GLU A 47 -7.93 14.13 -7.14
CA GLU A 47 -6.67 13.49 -7.51
C GLU A 47 -6.09 12.66 -6.35
N LEU A 48 -6.14 13.16 -5.11
CA LEU A 48 -5.68 12.40 -3.95
C LEU A 48 -6.55 11.16 -3.67
N TYR A 49 -7.86 11.22 -3.90
CA TYR A 49 -8.71 10.03 -3.82
C TYR A 49 -8.40 9.01 -4.94
N GLU A 50 -7.96 9.44 -6.12
CA GLU A 50 -7.46 8.51 -7.16
C GLU A 50 -6.14 7.84 -6.73
N VAL A 51 -5.26 8.59 -6.05
CA VAL A 51 -4.04 8.04 -5.45
C VAL A 51 -4.38 7.01 -4.38
N GLU A 52 -5.31 7.31 -3.47
CA GLU A 52 -5.81 6.36 -2.45
C GLU A 52 -6.31 5.06 -3.10
N ARG A 53 -7.16 5.16 -4.14
CA ARG A 53 -7.66 4.00 -4.89
C ARG A 53 -6.54 3.15 -5.47
N SER A 54 -5.51 3.80 -6.02
CA SER A 54 -4.33 3.14 -6.58
C SER A 54 -3.52 2.41 -5.50
N LEU A 55 -3.33 3.03 -4.33
CA LEU A 55 -2.64 2.43 -3.20
C LEU A 55 -3.40 1.23 -2.61
N LEU A 56 -4.73 1.32 -2.48
CA LEU A 56 -5.57 0.19 -2.07
C LEU A 56 -5.44 -0.99 -3.05
N SER A 57 -5.37 -0.70 -4.35
CA SER A 57 -5.11 -1.72 -5.38
C SER A 57 -3.72 -2.34 -5.24
N ALA A 58 -2.70 -1.54 -4.97
CA ALA A 58 -1.34 -2.01 -4.72
C ALA A 58 -1.26 -2.91 -3.47
N SER A 59 -1.86 -2.48 -2.35
CA SER A 59 -1.92 -3.27 -1.10
C SER A 59 -2.54 -4.65 -1.33
N ARG A 60 -3.65 -4.73 -2.08
CA ARG A 60 -4.27 -6.00 -2.46
C ARG A 60 -3.34 -6.89 -3.29
N ARG A 61 -2.56 -6.32 -4.22
CA ARG A 61 -1.59 -7.05 -5.04
C ARG A 61 -0.43 -7.59 -4.20
N LEU A 62 0.09 -6.81 -3.25
CA LEU A 62 1.15 -7.24 -2.33
C LEU A 62 0.69 -8.39 -1.44
N ARG A 63 -0.53 -8.33 -0.91
CA ARG A 63 -1.09 -9.44 -0.11
C ARG A 63 -1.20 -10.73 -0.91
N ARG A 64 -1.56 -10.67 -2.20
CA ARG A 64 -1.59 -11.84 -3.09
C ARG A 64 -0.18 -12.39 -3.36
N ALA A 65 0.78 -11.54 -3.71
CA ALA A 65 2.17 -11.96 -3.91
C ALA A 65 2.74 -12.63 -2.63
N LYS A 66 2.46 -12.06 -1.45
CA LYS A 66 2.85 -12.66 -0.17
C LYS A 66 2.19 -14.01 0.08
N SER A 67 0.93 -14.22 -0.34
CA SER A 67 0.26 -15.52 -0.19
C SER A 67 0.85 -16.59 -1.10
N GLU A 68 1.29 -16.24 -2.31
CA GLU A 68 1.94 -17.16 -3.26
C GLU A 68 3.30 -17.65 -2.76
N LEU A 69 4.00 -16.86 -1.94
CA LEU A 69 5.25 -17.26 -1.30
C LEU A 69 5.09 -18.20 -0.10
N LYS A 70 3.86 -18.33 0.43
CA LYS A 70 3.55 -19.20 1.58
C LYS A 70 2.93 -20.54 1.16
N SER A 71 2.50 -20.66 -0.09
CA SER A 71 1.89 -21.85 -0.70
C SER A 71 2.93 -22.76 -1.32
#